data_AF-A0A797I2W2-F1
#
_entry.id   AF-A0A797I2W2-F1
#
_cell.length_a   1.000
_cell.length_b   1.000
_cell.length_c   1.000
_cell.angle_alpha   90.00
_cell.angle_beta   90.00
_cell.angle_gamma   90.00
#
_symmetry.space_group_name_H-M   'P 1'
#
loop_
_entity.id
_entity.type
_entity.pdbx_description
1 polymer ?
#
loop_
_entity_poly.entity_id
_entity_poly.type
_entity_poly.pdbx_seq_one_letter_code
_entity_poly.pdbx_strand_id
1 'polypeptide(L)' 'MLKSKSLSTHMSTACRWCRANPEKFTVFIERGGIETTGETPTFVYNYRLVMFVMDYTGDLDNLTLPLIVWLAENQPQL' A
#
# COMPACT_ATOMS: atom_id res chain seq x y z
N MET A 1 2.49 1.76 -9.72
CA MET A 1 3.91 1.72 -9.28
C MET A 1 4.32 2.85 -8.34
N LEU A 2 3.83 4.10 -8.50
CA LEU A 2 4.12 5.19 -7.54
C LEU A 2 3.49 4.94 -6.16
N LYS A 3 2.25 4.44 -6.12
CA LYS A 3 1.54 4.17 -4.85
C LYS A 3 2.18 3.07 -4.00
N SER A 4 2.78 2.04 -4.60
CA SER A 4 3.48 1.00 -3.83
C SER A 4 4.73 1.53 -3.12
N LYS A 5 5.53 2.34 -3.83
CA LYS A 5 6.68 3.03 -3.23
C LYS A 5 6.24 4.03 -2.16
N SER A 6 5.18 4.80 -2.44
CA SER A 6 4.61 5.75 -1.47
C SER A 6 4.17 5.05 -0.19
N LEU A 7 3.38 3.97 -0.28
CA LEU A 7 2.94 3.22 0.88
C LEU A 7 4.12 2.61 1.64
N SER A 8 5.10 2.03 0.94
CA SER A 8 6.30 1.49 1.59
C SER A 8 7.06 2.56 2.37
N THR A 9 7.32 3.72 1.76
CA THR A 9 8.01 4.84 2.42
C THR A 9 7.20 5.40 3.59
N HIS A 10 5.89 5.55 3.41
CA HIS A 10 4.98 5.99 4.47
C HIS A 10 5.04 5.05 5.67
N MET A 11 4.94 3.74 5.45
CA MET A 11 4.97 2.76 6.53
C MET A 11 6.31 2.72 7.25
N SER A 12 7.43 2.80 6.54
CA SER A 12 8.76 2.94 7.15
C SER A 12 8.90 4.22 7.98
N THR A 13 8.11 5.26 7.66
CA THR A 13 8.14 6.55 8.36
C THR A 13 7.15 6.60 9.51
N ALA A 14 5.93 6.10 9.36
CA ALA A 14 4.86 6.21 10.34
C ALA A 14 4.82 5.04 11.33
N CYS A 15 5.23 3.84 10.92
CA CYS A 15 5.24 2.65 11.77
C CYS A 15 6.65 2.38 12.32
N ARG A 16 6.81 2.42 13.65
CA ARG A 16 8.08 2.14 14.33
C ARG A 16 8.61 0.73 13.99
N TRP A 17 7.74 -0.28 13.94
CA TRP A 17 8.16 -1.65 13.68
C TRP A 17 8.64 -1.84 12.24
N CYS A 18 7.94 -1.29 11.24
CA CYS A 18 8.38 -1.34 9.85
C CYS A 18 9.74 -0.67 9.65
N ARG A 19 9.97 0.46 10.36
CA ARG A 19 11.27 1.14 10.33
C ARG A 19 12.39 0.29 10.92
N ALA A 20 12.09 -0.44 12.00
CA ALA A 20 13.07 -1.27 12.70
C ALA A 20 13.35 -2.60 11.99
N ASN A 21 12.43 -3.09 11.15
CA ASN A 21 12.54 -4.39 10.46
C ASN A 21 12.25 -4.23 8.95
N PRO A 22 13.07 -3.48 8.20
CA PRO A 22 12.82 -3.18 6.78
C PRO A 22 12.78 -4.43 5.90
N GLU A 23 13.43 -5.52 6.29
CA GLU A 23 13.45 -6.80 5.59
C GLU A 23 12.23 -7.68 5.90
N LYS A 24 11.52 -7.42 7.02
CA LYS A 24 10.36 -8.21 7.46
C LYS A 24 9.04 -7.71 6.89
N PHE A 25 9.11 -6.80 5.93
CA PHE A 25 7.97 -6.14 5.36
C PHE A 25 8.20 -5.81 3.89
N THR A 26 7.19 -5.97 3.06
CA THR A 26 7.25 -5.56 1.66
C THR A 26 5.89 -5.10 1.15
N VAL A 27 5.91 -4.13 0.23
CA VAL A 27 4.72 -3.66 -0.47
C VAL A 27 4.87 -3.95 -1.95
N PHE A 28 3.95 -4.73 -2.51
CA PHE A 28 3.99 -5.12 -3.92
C PHE A 28 2.59 -5.15 -4.53
N ILE A 29 2.55 -5.21 -5.86
CA ILE A 29 1.31 -5.38 -6.61
C ILE A 29 1.19 -6.86 -6.95
N GLU A 30 0.14 -7.53 -6.49
CA GLU A 30 -0.04 -8.95 -6.81
C GLU A 30 -0.61 -9.14 -8.22
N ARG A 31 -1.66 -8.40 -8.55
CA ARG A 31 -2.30 -8.42 -9.87
C ARG A 31 -2.69 -7.02 -10.25
N GLY A 32 -2.60 -6.72 -11.54
CA GLY A 32 -3.09 -5.47 -12.08
C GLY A 32 -3.32 -5.57 -13.58
N GLY A 33 -4.13 -4.65 -14.08
CA GLY A 33 -4.48 -4.52 -15.47
C GLY A 33 -4.70 -3.06 -15.85
N ILE A 34 -4.77 -2.83 -17.14
CA ILE A 34 -5.19 -1.56 -17.72
C ILE A 34 -6.60 -1.79 -18.26
N GLU A 35 -7.56 -1.06 -17.71
CA GLU A 35 -8.93 -1.06 -18.21
C GLU A 35 -9.12 0.16 -19.11
N THR A 36 -9.73 -0.02 -20.28
CA THR A 36 -10.04 1.05 -21.22
C THR A 36 -11.54 1.04 -21.52
N THR A 37 -12.13 2.22 -21.70
CA THR A 37 -13.57 2.38 -21.96
C THR A 37 -13.92 2.30 -23.45
N GLY A 38 -12.93 2.28 -24.35
CA GLY A 38 -13.08 2.06 -25.79
C GLY A 38 -13.66 3.24 -26.59
N GLU A 39 -14.47 4.09 -25.98
CA GLU A 39 -15.13 5.23 -26.63
C GLU A 39 -14.27 6.50 -26.65
N THR A 40 -13.35 6.63 -25.68
CA THR A 40 -12.37 7.72 -25.57
C THR A 40 -11.02 7.12 -25.16
N PRO A 41 -9.87 7.76 -25.47
CA PRO A 41 -8.55 7.25 -25.10
C PRO A 41 -8.25 7.46 -23.61
N THR A 42 -9.14 6.97 -22.75
CA THR A 42 -9.01 6.96 -21.30
C THR A 42 -8.71 5.56 -20.81
N PHE A 43 -7.84 5.47 -19.81
CA PHE A 43 -7.47 4.21 -19.19
C PHE A 43 -7.42 4.36 -17.68
N VAL A 44 -7.68 3.26 -16.96
CA VAL A 44 -7.56 3.17 -15.51
C VAL A 44 -6.64 2.01 -15.15
N TYR A 45 -5.71 2.26 -14.24
CA TYR A 45 -4.93 1.19 -13.62
C TYR A 45 -5.73 0.56 -12.48
N ASN A 46 -6.22 -0.65 -12.70
CA ASN A 46 -6.84 -1.45 -11.65
C ASN A 46 -5.79 -2.43 -11.12
N TYR A 47 -5.48 -2.39 -9.83
CA TYR A 47 -4.49 -3.27 -9.24
C TYR A 47 -4.69 -3.50 -7.75
N ARG A 48 -4.26 -4.66 -7.29
CA ARG A 48 -4.28 -5.06 -5.88
C ARG A 48 -2.93 -4.78 -5.25
N LEU A 49 -2.90 -3.80 -4.33
CA LEU A 49 -1.72 -3.49 -3.53
C LEU A 49 -1.70 -4.39 -2.28
N VAL A 50 -0.60 -5.10 -2.09
CA VAL A 50 -0.40 -6.03 -0.98
C VAL A 50 0.71 -5.53 -0.09
N MET A 51 0.38 -5.44 1.19
CA MET A 51 1.33 -5.25 2.27
C MET A 51 1.57 -6.60 2.93
N PHE A 52 2.79 -7.11 2.82
CA PHE A 52 3.16 -8.39 3.42
C PHE A 52 4.09 -8.15 4.60
N VAL A 53 3.73 -8.69 5.77
CA VAL A 53 4.40 -8.48 7.04
C VAL A 53 4.76 -9.86 7.61
N MET A 54 5.99 -10.04 8.06
CA MET A 54 6.53 -11.31 8.56
C MET A 54 6.89 -11.19 10.05
N ASP A 55 6.67 -12.25 10.82
CA ASP A 55 7.03 -12.35 12.24
C ASP A 55 6.56 -11.18 13.12
N TYR A 56 5.41 -10.57 12.80
CA TYR A 56 4.88 -9.47 13.58
C TYR A 56 4.26 -9.99 14.88
N THR A 57 4.77 -9.51 16.02
CA THR A 57 4.33 -9.93 17.36
C THR A 57 3.64 -8.82 18.15
N GLY A 58 3.50 -7.63 17.56
CA GLY A 58 2.85 -6.48 18.18
C GLY A 58 1.34 -6.44 17.96
N ASP A 59 0.72 -5.37 18.44
CA ASP A 59 -0.69 -5.08 18.16
C ASP A 59 -0.87 -4.66 16.70
N LEU A 60 -1.82 -5.28 16.01
CA LEU A 60 -2.14 -5.02 14.62
C LEU A 60 -2.53 -3.54 14.39
N ASP A 61 -3.06 -2.86 15.40
CA ASP A 61 -3.40 -1.44 15.32
C ASP A 61 -2.19 -0.57 14.97
N ASN A 62 -0.98 -0.97 15.37
CA ASN A 62 0.25 -0.25 15.03
C ASN A 62 0.61 -0.32 13.53
N LEU A 63 0.04 -1.27 12.79
CA LEU A 63 0.14 -1.39 11.33
C LEU A 63 -1.10 -0.78 10.65
N THR A 64 -2.27 -1.02 11.22
CA THR A 64 -3.56 -0.62 10.65
C THR A 64 -3.76 0.89 10.69
N LEU A 65 -3.45 1.55 11.81
CA LEU A 65 -3.59 3.02 11.94
C LEU A 65 -2.78 3.79 10.88
N PRO A 66 -1.46 3.58 10.72
CA PRO A 66 -0.70 4.29 9.69
C PRO A 66 -1.13 3.92 8.26
N LEU A 67 -1.62 2.70 8.04
CA LEU A 67 -2.19 2.28 6.77
C LEU A 67 -3.48 3.06 6.44
N ILE A 68 -4.41 3.19 7.39
CA ILE A 68 -5.65 3.95 7.22
C ILE A 68 -5.35 5.42 6.94
N VAL A 69 -4.38 6.02 7.64
CA VAL A 69 -3.95 7.41 7.39
C VAL A 69 -3.48 7.57 5.94
N TRP A 70 -2.66 6.63 5.45
CA TRP A 70 -2.21 6.66 4.06
C TRP A 70 -3.36 6.48 3.06
N LEU A 71 -4.31 5.59 3.36
CA LEU A 71 -5.50 5.35 2.54
C LEU A 71 -6.37 6.59 2.45
N ALA A 72 -6.60 7.29 3.55
CA ALA A 72 -7.40 8.52 3.56
C ALA A 72 -6.82 9.59 2.62
N GLU A 73 -5.49 9.68 2.51
CA GLU A 73 -4.82 10.63 1.61
C GLU A 73 -4.79 10.16 0.15
N ASN A 74 -4.59 8.86 -0.09
CA ASN A 74 -4.26 8.32 -1.42
C ASN A 74 -5.42 7.61 -2.10
N GLN A 75 -6.44 7.19 -1.37
CA GLN A 75 -7.64 6.47 -1.81
C GLN A 75 -8.85 6.82 -0.92
N PRO A 76 -9.25 8.10 -0.82
CA PRO A 76 -10.35 8.54 0.05
C PRO A 76 -11.72 7.93 -0.31
N GLN A 77 -11.84 7.36 -1.51
CA GLN A 77 -13.06 6.73 -2.02
C GLN A 77 -13.19 5.23 -1.69
N LEU A 78 -12.16 4.62 -1.09
CA LEU A 78 -12.25 3.28 -0.50
C LEU A 78 -12.94 3.34 0.86
#